data_AF-G9WS94-F1
#
_entry.id   AF-G9WS94-F1
#
_cell.length_a   1.000
_cell.length_b   1.000
_cell.length_c   1.000
_cell.angle_alpha   90.00
_cell.angle_beta   90.00
_cell.angle_gamma   90.00
#
_symmetry.space_group_name_H-M   'P 1'
#
loop_
_entity.id
_entity.type
_entity.pdbx_description
1 polymer ?
#
loop_
_entity_poly.entity_id
_entity_poly.type
_entity_poly.pdbx_seq_one_letter_code
_entity_poly.pdbx_strand_id
1 'polypeptide(L)'
;MAALKLSLIQKYKPENAYTYVYSTGFLSGGSVLKQGADSIEEGNAFMFHACPEQGVRALILTRKEEAPEAYSVLVLSEIGIQEIELGEDFLDRENDPLLFSFGNGFGVIKAKKEIVYFTGDFSSPEIITIKNGFLPFSKVLPDNARERYFQTVSEGRLIPVCFEREVYYGLSRCFALLDFDPVKKEAKWKCFSEIEKNALTHHDDRTKDAPKIDSLKMLNDVLYAYTSGESTGSVNKWGMDYYALAKISPEGKVKEKLFESEQLKTGGKKSGVNGTFTHSDYLILTPLFNNDDWKGKQKLFSLSKREYTDVIMPRGMTKHSLHNICGELCLTALYDRGLIEIGLCKIEGIE
;
A
#
# COMPACT_ATOMS: atom_id res chain seq x y z
N MET A 1 8.62 -25.64 -5.63
CA MET A 1 7.95 -24.49 -4.99
C MET A 1 6.85 -24.08 -5.93
N ALA A 2 5.63 -23.87 -5.43
CA ALA A 2 4.50 -23.51 -6.27
C ALA A 2 4.77 -22.17 -6.98
N ALA A 3 4.32 -22.04 -8.23
CA ALA A 3 4.47 -20.83 -9.02
C ALA A 3 3.12 -20.35 -9.56
N LEU A 4 2.74 -19.12 -9.20
CA LEU A 4 1.50 -18.49 -9.62
C LEU A 4 1.74 -17.79 -10.97
N LYS A 5 1.02 -18.23 -12.00
CA LYS A 5 1.28 -17.88 -13.40
C LYS A 5 0.28 -16.88 -13.94
N LEU A 6 0.77 -15.89 -14.69
CA LEU A 6 -0.01 -14.75 -15.19
C LEU A 6 -0.09 -14.69 -16.72
N SER A 7 -1.27 -14.35 -17.24
CA SER A 7 -1.49 -13.94 -18.64
C SER A 7 -1.97 -12.49 -18.74
N LEU A 8 -1.68 -11.84 -19.87
CA LEU A 8 -2.08 -10.47 -20.17
C LEU A 8 -3.50 -10.41 -20.73
N ILE A 9 -4.33 -9.50 -20.21
CA ILE A 9 -5.65 -9.14 -20.75
C ILE A 9 -5.52 -7.90 -21.64
N GLN A 10 -5.02 -6.78 -21.09
CA GLN A 10 -4.98 -5.48 -21.77
C GLN A 10 -3.75 -4.67 -21.33
N LYS A 11 -3.24 -3.78 -22.18
CA LYS A 11 -2.13 -2.86 -21.82
C LYS A 11 -2.49 -1.40 -22.07
N TYR A 12 -2.13 -0.54 -21.14
CA TYR A 12 -2.44 0.89 -21.09
C TYR A 12 -1.14 1.71 -21.06
N LYS A 13 -1.14 2.83 -21.78
CA LYS A 13 -0.13 3.88 -21.67
C LYS A 13 -0.89 5.19 -21.50
N PRO A 14 -0.92 5.79 -20.31
CA PRO A 14 -1.48 7.12 -20.15
C PRO A 14 -0.72 8.10 -21.07
N GLU A 15 -1.44 8.91 -21.84
CA GLU A 15 -0.84 9.76 -22.87
C GLU A 15 -0.20 11.03 -22.29
N ASN A 16 -0.71 11.51 -21.14
CA ASN A 16 -0.17 12.66 -20.42
C ASN A 16 1.03 12.26 -19.54
N ALA A 17 1.92 13.22 -19.27
CA ALA A 17 2.94 13.09 -18.25
C ALA A 17 2.32 13.25 -16.84
N TYR A 18 2.48 12.23 -16.00
CA TYR A 18 1.98 12.21 -14.62
C TYR A 18 3.13 12.00 -13.65
N THR A 19 3.40 12.98 -12.79
CA THR A 19 4.41 12.87 -11.72
C THR A 19 3.80 12.11 -10.53
N TYR A 20 3.76 10.78 -10.60
CA TYR A 20 3.02 9.87 -9.70
C TYR A 20 3.04 10.15 -8.19
N VAL A 21 1.98 9.72 -7.48
CA VAL A 21 1.89 9.79 -6.00
C VAL A 21 1.40 8.52 -5.27
N TYR A 22 0.22 7.87 -5.48
CA TYR A 22 -0.35 7.05 -4.37
C TYR A 22 -1.08 5.66 -4.51
N SER A 23 -1.00 4.82 -3.44
CA SER A 23 -1.65 3.48 -3.25
C SER A 23 -2.21 3.10 -1.85
N THR A 24 -3.41 2.48 -1.75
CA THR A 24 -4.14 2.01 -0.55
C THR A 24 -5.47 1.21 -0.78
N GLY A 25 -5.65 0.41 -1.86
CA GLY A 25 -6.93 -0.35 -2.00
C GLY A 25 -7.10 -1.25 -3.23
N PHE A 26 -8.12 -2.10 -3.21
CA PHE A 26 -8.84 -2.83 -4.29
C PHE A 26 -10.26 -3.22 -3.84
N LEU A 27 -11.27 -2.85 -4.62
CA LEU A 27 -12.42 -3.75 -4.87
C LEU A 27 -11.95 -4.85 -5.88
N SER A 28 -12.60 -6.00 -6.03
CA SER A 28 -11.99 -7.17 -6.70
C SER A 28 -12.09 -7.25 -8.25
N GLY A 29 -11.01 -7.50 -9.02
CA GLY A 29 -9.56 -7.36 -8.78
C GLY A 29 -8.76 -7.03 -10.08
N GLY A 30 -7.42 -7.01 -10.20
CA GLY A 30 -6.25 -7.34 -9.34
C GLY A 30 -4.91 -6.80 -9.98
N SER A 31 -3.70 -7.28 -9.60
CA SER A 31 -2.29 -6.71 -9.66
C SER A 31 -1.20 -7.01 -10.76
N VAL A 32 0.00 -6.41 -11.02
CA VAL A 32 1.09 -5.50 -10.51
C VAL A 32 2.25 -5.57 -11.58
N LEU A 33 3.14 -4.62 -12.03
CA LEU A 33 4.47 -4.92 -12.74
C LEU A 33 5.59 -3.81 -13.10
N LYS A 34 6.62 -3.49 -12.25
CA LYS A 34 7.99 -2.84 -12.46
C LYS A 34 8.58 -2.43 -13.84
N GLN A 35 9.46 -1.40 -13.82
CA GLN A 35 10.93 -1.52 -14.08
C GLN A 35 11.69 -0.70 -12.99
N GLY A 36 13.02 -0.78 -12.97
CA GLY A 36 13.92 0.17 -12.28
C GLY A 36 15.18 0.40 -13.15
N ALA A 37 16.18 1.21 -12.79
CA ALA A 37 16.43 2.05 -11.61
C ALA A 37 17.18 3.36 -12.08
N ASP A 38 17.65 4.32 -11.28
CA ASP A 38 18.53 4.21 -10.09
C ASP A 38 18.51 5.47 -9.20
N SER A 39 19.02 5.34 -7.96
CA SER A 39 19.19 6.39 -6.92
C SER A 39 17.90 6.94 -6.27
N ILE A 40 18.05 7.68 -5.17
CA ILE A 40 17.10 7.65 -4.03
C ILE A 40 16.33 8.96 -3.86
N GLU A 41 15.00 8.90 -3.97
CA GLU A 41 14.04 9.77 -3.28
C GLU A 41 12.70 9.02 -3.09
N GLU A 42 11.67 9.65 -2.53
CA GLU A 42 10.51 8.96 -1.92
C GLU A 42 9.62 8.17 -2.91
N GLY A 43 9.12 7.03 -2.45
CA GLY A 43 8.64 5.95 -3.32
C GLY A 43 7.13 5.89 -3.53
N ASN A 44 6.68 6.33 -4.71
CA ASN A 44 5.27 6.28 -5.13
C ASN A 44 4.92 4.90 -5.72
N ALA A 45 3.92 4.19 -5.17
CA ALA A 45 3.30 3.00 -5.77
C ALA A 45 1.79 3.23 -6.00
N PHE A 46 1.06 2.19 -6.42
CA PHE A 46 -0.19 2.36 -7.20
C PHE A 46 -1.46 1.73 -6.63
N MET A 47 -2.52 2.53 -6.44
CA MET A 47 -3.90 2.03 -6.22
C MET A 47 -4.48 1.38 -7.46
N PHE A 48 -5.39 0.43 -7.24
CA PHE A 48 -6.20 -0.18 -8.29
C PHE A 48 -7.43 -0.88 -7.67
N HIS A 49 -8.63 -0.88 -8.25
CA HIS A 49 -9.81 -1.68 -7.84
C HIS A 49 -10.31 -2.63 -8.97
N ALA A 50 -11.53 -3.16 -8.86
CA ALA A 50 -12.42 -3.67 -9.92
C ALA A 50 -13.75 -4.16 -9.29
N CYS A 51 -14.73 -4.60 -10.06
CA CYS A 51 -15.94 -5.23 -9.51
C CYS A 51 -16.40 -6.41 -10.40
N PRO A 52 -16.66 -7.62 -9.84
CA PRO A 52 -17.10 -8.76 -10.64
C PRO A 52 -18.48 -8.56 -11.30
N GLU A 53 -19.32 -7.69 -10.74
CA GLU A 53 -20.71 -7.49 -11.17
C GLU A 53 -20.89 -6.33 -12.18
N GLN A 54 -19.87 -5.49 -12.41
CA GLN A 54 -19.93 -4.37 -13.37
C GLN A 54 -18.66 -4.18 -14.22
N GLY A 55 -17.86 -5.24 -14.36
CA GLY A 55 -16.63 -5.25 -15.13
C GLY A 55 -15.40 -4.76 -14.36
N VAL A 56 -14.23 -5.13 -14.89
CA VAL A 56 -12.94 -4.88 -14.26
C VAL A 56 -12.59 -3.38 -14.31
N ARG A 57 -12.31 -2.76 -13.16
CA ARG A 57 -12.12 -1.30 -12.98
C ARG A 57 -11.04 -0.93 -11.95
N ALA A 58 -9.79 -0.86 -12.37
CA ALA A 58 -8.71 -0.34 -11.53
C ALA A 58 -8.85 1.17 -11.25
N LEU A 59 -8.39 1.68 -10.11
CA LEU A 59 -8.45 3.09 -9.69
C LEU A 59 -7.07 3.55 -9.23
N ILE A 60 -6.41 4.49 -9.93
CA ILE A 60 -5.04 4.93 -9.56
C ILE A 60 -5.05 6.38 -9.09
N LEU A 61 -4.58 6.66 -7.88
CA LEU A 61 -4.40 8.03 -7.40
C LEU A 61 -3.09 8.63 -7.94
N THR A 62 -3.21 9.68 -8.74
CA THR A 62 -2.11 10.36 -9.44
C THR A 62 -2.26 11.89 -9.34
N ARG A 63 -1.25 12.62 -9.82
CA ARG A 63 -1.30 14.06 -10.12
C ARG A 63 -0.70 14.30 -11.51
N LYS A 64 -1.15 15.35 -12.19
CA LYS A 64 -0.63 15.75 -13.51
C LYS A 64 0.71 16.45 -13.31
N GLU A 65 1.69 16.22 -14.19
CA GLU A 65 3.02 16.87 -14.06
C GLU A 65 2.93 18.40 -14.17
N GLU A 66 2.04 18.88 -15.04
CA GLU A 66 1.76 20.30 -15.27
C GLU A 66 0.96 20.96 -14.11
N ALA A 67 0.32 20.16 -13.25
CA ALA A 67 -0.50 20.62 -12.14
C ALA A 67 -0.26 19.76 -10.88
N PRO A 68 0.92 19.88 -10.22
CA PRO A 68 1.35 18.95 -9.17
C PRO A 68 0.58 19.07 -7.84
N GLU A 69 -0.36 20.02 -7.74
CA GLU A 69 -1.27 20.20 -6.60
C GLU A 69 -2.69 19.67 -6.88
N ALA A 70 -3.00 19.34 -8.14
CA ALA A 70 -4.27 18.75 -8.57
C ALA A 70 -4.15 17.22 -8.64
N TYR A 71 -4.93 16.53 -7.81
CA TYR A 71 -4.98 15.07 -7.79
C TYR A 71 -6.11 14.53 -8.67
N SER A 72 -5.96 13.31 -9.17
CA SER A 72 -6.95 12.62 -10.00
C SER A 72 -6.92 11.11 -9.76
N VAL A 73 -8.07 10.46 -9.93
CA VAL A 73 -8.20 8.98 -9.91
C VAL A 73 -8.42 8.48 -11.32
N LEU A 74 -7.50 7.68 -11.85
CA LEU A 74 -7.64 7.03 -13.15
C LEU A 74 -8.37 5.69 -12.99
N VAL A 75 -9.61 5.62 -13.48
CA VAL A 75 -10.42 4.41 -13.58
C VAL A 75 -10.03 3.63 -14.84
N LEU A 76 -9.17 2.61 -14.74
CA LEU A 76 -8.80 1.76 -15.87
C LEU A 76 -9.72 0.55 -15.99
N SER A 77 -10.29 0.31 -17.16
CA SER A 77 -11.22 -0.78 -17.40
C SER A 77 -11.01 -1.42 -18.77
N GLU A 78 -11.67 -2.55 -19.03
CA GLU A 78 -11.64 -3.23 -20.33
C GLU A 78 -12.15 -2.34 -21.49
N ILE A 79 -13.00 -1.35 -21.19
CA ILE A 79 -13.54 -0.38 -22.15
C ILE A 79 -12.71 0.90 -22.31
N GLY A 80 -11.68 1.12 -21.47
CA GLY A 80 -10.81 2.30 -21.53
C GLY A 80 -10.48 2.92 -20.18
N ILE A 81 -10.01 4.17 -20.20
CA ILE A 81 -9.64 4.96 -19.03
C ILE A 81 -10.65 6.09 -18.83
N GLN A 82 -11.21 6.22 -17.62
CA GLN A 82 -11.94 7.41 -17.17
C GLN A 82 -11.08 8.13 -16.13
N GLU A 83 -10.83 9.43 -16.31
CA GLU A 83 -10.19 10.26 -15.28
C GLU A 83 -11.26 10.91 -14.39
N ILE A 84 -11.03 10.94 -13.08
CA ILE A 84 -11.86 11.62 -12.09
C ILE A 84 -10.96 12.64 -11.39
N GLU A 85 -11.13 13.92 -11.69
CA GLU A 85 -10.38 14.99 -11.03
C GLU A 85 -10.91 15.21 -9.61
N LEU A 86 -10.02 15.35 -8.64
CA LEU A 86 -10.37 15.54 -7.23
C LEU A 86 -10.35 17.01 -6.79
N GLY A 87 -9.89 17.91 -7.65
CA GLY A 87 -9.70 19.34 -7.38
C GLY A 87 -8.31 19.69 -6.80
N GLU A 88 -8.12 20.97 -6.53
CA GLU A 88 -6.85 21.56 -6.07
C GLU A 88 -6.73 21.64 -4.52
N ASP A 89 -7.79 21.29 -3.77
CA ASP A 89 -7.87 21.36 -2.30
C ASP A 89 -7.01 20.28 -1.57
N PHE A 90 -5.85 19.93 -2.12
CA PHE A 90 -4.87 18.98 -1.61
C PHE A 90 -3.58 19.67 -1.12
N LEU A 91 -3.65 20.98 -0.86
CA LEU A 91 -2.53 21.86 -0.50
C LEU A 91 -1.84 21.52 0.84
N ASP A 92 -2.34 20.57 1.63
CA ASP A 92 -1.71 20.10 2.87
C ASP A 92 -0.52 19.18 2.55
N ARG A 93 0.58 19.78 2.06
CA ARG A 93 1.84 19.10 1.69
C ARG A 93 2.53 18.35 2.85
N GLU A 94 1.97 18.35 4.06
CA GLU A 94 2.44 17.49 5.15
C GLU A 94 1.73 16.14 5.22
N ASN A 95 0.56 15.97 4.58
CA ASN A 95 -0.33 14.82 4.73
C ASN A 95 -0.71 14.24 3.36
N ASP A 96 -0.14 13.09 3.00
CA ASP A 96 -0.39 12.43 1.71
C ASP A 96 -1.87 11.99 1.60
N PRO A 97 -2.56 12.22 0.47
CA PRO A 97 -3.97 11.86 0.33
C PRO A 97 -4.18 10.35 0.11
N LEU A 98 -5.13 9.77 0.86
CA LEU A 98 -5.26 8.31 0.99
C LEU A 98 -6.56 7.78 0.37
N LEU A 99 -6.49 7.33 -0.89
CA LEU A 99 -7.58 6.62 -1.58
C LEU A 99 -7.84 5.24 -0.90
N PHE A 100 -9.03 4.63 -0.94
CA PHE A 100 -9.28 3.31 -0.35
C PHE A 100 -10.53 2.62 -0.92
N SER A 101 -10.59 1.29 -0.77
CA SER A 101 -11.72 0.44 -1.17
C SER A 101 -12.77 0.25 -0.09
N PHE A 102 -14.05 0.42 -0.43
CA PHE A 102 -15.15 0.09 0.48
C PHE A 102 -16.45 -0.31 -0.26
N GLY A 103 -16.99 -1.50 0.04
CA GLY A 103 -18.27 -1.97 -0.51
C GLY A 103 -18.22 -2.22 -2.02
N ASN A 104 -18.73 -1.27 -2.81
CA ASN A 104 -18.64 -1.20 -4.28
C ASN A 104 -18.13 0.19 -4.74
N GLY A 105 -17.59 1.00 -3.82
CA GLY A 105 -17.10 2.36 -4.06
C GLY A 105 -15.70 2.59 -3.51
N PHE A 106 -15.27 3.85 -3.54
CA PHE A 106 -13.95 4.25 -3.10
C PHE A 106 -13.98 5.57 -2.34
N GLY A 107 -13.15 5.73 -1.30
CA GLY A 107 -12.99 7.00 -0.59
C GLY A 107 -11.61 7.56 -0.78
N VAL A 108 -11.44 8.88 -0.81
CA VAL A 108 -10.15 9.56 -0.67
C VAL A 108 -10.15 10.31 0.65
N ILE A 109 -9.33 9.88 1.60
CA ILE A 109 -9.02 10.69 2.78
C ILE A 109 -8.18 11.88 2.31
N LYS A 110 -8.58 13.08 2.73
CA LYS A 110 -7.80 14.30 2.55
C LYS A 110 -7.34 14.80 3.92
N ALA A 111 -6.02 14.92 4.06
CA ALA A 111 -5.37 15.59 5.17
C ALA A 111 -5.91 15.20 6.57
N LYS A 112 -6.10 13.90 6.84
CA LYS A 112 -6.63 13.29 8.08
C LYS A 112 -7.96 13.84 8.63
N LYS A 113 -8.70 14.64 7.84
CA LYS A 113 -9.84 15.47 8.28
C LYS A 113 -11.15 15.15 7.57
N GLU A 114 -11.10 14.72 6.32
CA GLU A 114 -12.31 14.46 5.50
C GLU A 114 -12.11 13.26 4.58
N ILE A 115 -13.22 12.68 4.12
CA ILE A 115 -13.28 11.64 3.09
C ILE A 115 -14.15 12.13 1.96
N VAL A 116 -13.65 12.05 0.72
CA VAL A 116 -14.43 12.22 -0.50
C VAL A 116 -14.79 10.82 -1.01
N TYR A 117 -16.04 10.39 -0.85
CA TYR A 117 -16.50 9.02 -1.09
C TYR A 117 -17.34 8.89 -2.36
N PHE A 118 -16.86 8.12 -3.32
CA PHE A 118 -17.41 7.93 -4.65
C PHE A 118 -18.13 6.58 -4.76
N THR A 119 -19.33 6.59 -5.35
CA THR A 119 -20.15 5.40 -5.64
C THR A 119 -20.82 5.51 -7.00
N GLY A 120 -21.43 4.43 -7.49
CA GLY A 120 -22.21 4.43 -8.73
C GLY A 120 -21.36 4.65 -9.99
N ASP A 121 -21.62 5.75 -10.69
CA ASP A 121 -20.85 6.22 -11.86
C ASP A 121 -19.66 7.13 -11.48
N PHE A 122 -19.50 7.40 -10.18
CA PHE A 122 -18.49 8.29 -9.59
C PHE A 122 -18.64 9.78 -9.95
N SER A 123 -19.78 10.20 -10.51
CA SER A 123 -20.03 11.61 -10.88
C SER A 123 -20.27 12.55 -9.70
N SER A 124 -20.75 12.01 -8.57
CA SER A 124 -21.28 12.78 -7.44
C SER A 124 -20.78 12.20 -6.10
N PRO A 125 -19.59 12.60 -5.63
CA PRO A 125 -19.04 12.12 -4.36
C PRO A 125 -19.76 12.69 -3.13
N GLU A 126 -19.75 11.94 -2.04
CA GLU A 126 -20.15 12.40 -0.71
C GLU A 126 -18.94 12.87 0.10
N ILE A 127 -19.02 14.05 0.72
CA ILE A 127 -17.98 14.57 1.62
C ILE A 127 -18.35 14.24 3.07
N ILE A 128 -17.47 13.51 3.77
CA ILE A 128 -17.69 13.00 5.13
C ILE A 128 -16.54 13.44 6.05
N THR A 129 -16.82 14.27 7.05
CA THR A 129 -15.81 14.74 8.02
C THR A 129 -15.39 13.65 8.99
N ILE A 130 -14.08 13.50 9.21
CA ILE A 130 -13.48 12.56 10.16
C ILE A 130 -13.42 13.20 11.54
N LYS A 131 -14.12 12.58 12.51
CA LYS A 131 -14.15 13.03 13.90
C LYS A 131 -12.87 12.59 14.62
N ASN A 132 -12.10 13.54 15.14
CA ASN A 132 -10.86 13.32 15.89
C ASN A 132 -10.92 13.82 17.35
N GLY A 133 -12.11 13.96 17.93
CA GLY A 133 -12.29 14.65 19.22
C GLY A 133 -12.07 16.17 19.10
N PHE A 134 -12.48 16.91 20.13
CA PHE A 134 -12.43 18.39 20.13
C PHE A 134 -11.45 18.93 21.17
N LEU A 135 -11.48 18.38 22.38
CA LEU A 135 -10.59 18.75 23.48
C LEU A 135 -9.24 18.03 23.33
N PRO A 136 -8.08 18.61 23.70
CA PRO A 136 -6.78 18.01 23.46
C PRO A 136 -6.61 16.58 24.01
N PHE A 137 -7.13 16.33 25.21
CA PHE A 137 -7.14 15.01 25.86
C PHE A 137 -8.21 14.04 25.33
N SER A 138 -9.05 14.48 24.39
CA SER A 138 -10.00 13.64 23.65
C SER A 138 -9.55 13.34 22.21
N LYS A 139 -8.39 13.86 21.78
CA LYS A 139 -7.85 13.59 20.46
C LYS A 139 -7.27 12.18 20.39
N VAL A 140 -7.61 11.47 19.33
CA VAL A 140 -7.09 10.12 19.06
C VAL A 140 -5.82 10.21 18.22
N LEU A 141 -5.88 10.95 17.12
CA LEU A 141 -4.75 11.21 16.23
C LEU A 141 -4.08 12.54 16.63
N PRO A 142 -2.76 12.56 16.95
CA PRO A 142 -2.05 13.79 17.30
C PRO A 142 -2.05 14.85 16.19
N ASP A 143 -1.98 16.12 16.58
CA ASP A 143 -1.96 17.24 15.62
C ASP A 143 -0.71 17.19 14.71
N ASN A 144 0.43 16.72 15.23
CA ASN A 144 1.69 16.52 14.49
C ASN A 144 1.83 15.15 13.80
N ALA A 145 0.83 14.25 13.89
CA ALA A 145 0.87 12.98 13.15
C ALA A 145 0.55 13.23 11.68
N ARG A 146 1.55 13.13 10.80
CA ARG A 146 1.45 13.36 9.35
C ARG A 146 1.00 12.10 8.63
N GLU A 147 -0.09 12.20 7.86
CA GLU A 147 -0.60 11.11 7.02
C GLU A 147 0.40 10.78 5.92
N ARG A 148 0.61 9.49 5.64
CA ARG A 148 1.76 9.03 4.84
C ARG A 148 1.42 8.03 3.76
N TYR A 149 2.23 8.10 2.71
CA TYR A 149 2.33 7.05 1.70
C TYR A 149 2.53 5.67 2.36
N PHE A 150 1.54 4.77 2.44
CA PHE A 150 1.68 3.30 2.64
C PHE A 150 0.42 2.48 2.26
N GLN A 151 0.57 1.50 1.35
CA GLN A 151 -0.53 0.67 0.85
C GLN A 151 -1.27 -0.11 1.94
N THR A 152 -2.47 0.37 2.29
CA THR A 152 -3.43 -0.31 3.15
C THR A 152 -4.33 -1.26 2.37
N VAL A 153 -4.95 -2.17 3.12
CA VAL A 153 -5.98 -3.09 2.67
C VAL A 153 -7.03 -3.18 3.77
N SER A 154 -8.32 -3.05 3.44
CA SER A 154 -9.40 -3.40 4.36
C SER A 154 -10.56 -4.04 3.64
N GLU A 155 -11.06 -5.13 4.23
CA GLU A 155 -12.27 -5.84 3.80
C GLU A 155 -13.49 -5.41 4.64
N GLY A 156 -13.38 -4.35 5.45
CA GLY A 156 -14.44 -3.95 6.38
C GLY A 156 -14.37 -2.51 6.87
N ARG A 157 -15.06 -2.25 7.99
CA ARG A 157 -15.34 -0.92 8.56
C ARG A 157 -14.09 -0.17 9.06
N LEU A 158 -13.04 -0.91 9.43
CA LEU A 158 -11.81 -0.37 10.00
C LEU A 158 -10.73 -0.30 8.92
N ILE A 159 -10.38 0.91 8.50
CA ILE A 159 -9.33 1.18 7.52
C ILE A 159 -8.04 1.51 8.29
N PRO A 160 -6.96 0.72 8.15
CA PRO A 160 -5.66 1.08 8.71
C PRO A 160 -5.04 2.23 7.93
N VAL A 161 -4.43 3.19 8.61
CA VAL A 161 -3.74 4.33 7.99
C VAL A 161 -2.40 4.56 8.69
N CYS A 162 -1.34 4.79 7.92
CA CYS A 162 0.03 4.96 8.43
C CYS A 162 0.39 6.44 8.64
N PHE A 163 1.23 6.70 9.65
CA PHE A 163 1.60 8.05 10.07
C PHE A 163 3.09 8.21 10.43
N GLU A 164 3.62 9.41 10.19
CA GLU A 164 4.90 9.92 10.70
C GLU A 164 4.60 10.94 11.82
N ARG A 165 5.01 10.69 13.08
CA ARG A 165 4.82 11.64 14.20
C ARG A 165 6.03 12.54 14.44
N GLU A 166 7.21 11.96 14.29
CA GLU A 166 8.51 12.60 14.48
C GLU A 166 9.25 12.57 13.13
N VAL A 167 10.21 13.48 12.91
CA VAL A 167 10.79 13.69 11.58
C VAL A 167 11.65 12.49 11.17
N TYR A 168 11.08 11.63 10.34
CA TYR A 168 11.66 10.38 9.85
C TYR A 168 11.80 10.36 8.32
N TYR A 169 11.41 11.44 7.62
CA TYR A 169 11.51 11.58 6.16
C TYR A 169 10.72 10.50 5.42
N GLY A 170 9.38 10.56 5.55
CA GLY A 170 8.45 9.67 4.86
C GLY A 170 8.26 8.29 5.51
N LEU A 171 9.16 7.88 6.41
CA LEU A 171 9.13 6.54 7.02
C LEU A 171 8.11 6.47 8.18
N SER A 172 6.89 5.97 7.92
CA SER A 172 5.90 5.75 8.99
C SER A 172 6.35 4.68 9.98
N ARG A 173 6.11 4.98 11.26
CA ARG A 173 6.32 4.10 12.41
C ARG A 173 5.11 4.05 13.34
N CYS A 174 4.15 4.94 13.13
CA CYS A 174 2.85 4.96 13.78
C CYS A 174 1.74 4.54 12.80
N PHE A 175 0.62 4.09 13.34
CA PHE A 175 -0.61 3.85 12.58
C PHE A 175 -1.85 4.29 13.37
N ALA A 176 -2.97 4.47 12.67
CA ALA A 176 -4.29 4.64 13.24
C ALA A 176 -5.29 3.69 12.58
N LEU A 177 -6.43 3.48 13.24
CA LEU A 177 -7.60 2.82 12.64
C LEU A 177 -8.73 3.85 12.45
N LEU A 178 -9.18 4.00 11.21
CA LEU A 178 -10.31 4.82 10.81
C LEU A 178 -11.59 3.97 10.77
N ASP A 179 -12.62 4.38 11.51
CA ASP A 179 -13.94 3.74 11.58
C ASP A 179 -14.91 4.45 10.64
N PHE A 180 -15.19 3.84 9.49
CA PHE A 180 -15.94 4.45 8.39
C PHE A 180 -17.35 3.86 8.25
N ASP A 181 -18.36 4.73 8.15
CA ASP A 181 -19.77 4.38 8.00
C ASP A 181 -20.41 5.27 6.93
N PRO A 182 -20.41 4.88 5.64
CA PRO A 182 -21.04 5.68 4.59
C PRO A 182 -22.57 5.74 4.75
N VAL A 183 -23.20 4.71 5.34
CA VAL A 183 -24.67 4.67 5.54
C VAL A 183 -25.12 5.72 6.55
N LYS A 184 -24.33 5.96 7.61
CA LYS A 184 -24.58 7.04 8.59
C LYS A 184 -23.83 8.33 8.29
N LYS A 185 -23.02 8.37 7.23
CA LYS A 185 -22.11 9.48 6.89
C LYS A 185 -21.20 9.85 8.08
N GLU A 186 -20.67 8.84 8.78
CA GLU A 186 -19.73 9.02 9.89
C GLU A 186 -18.35 8.47 9.56
N ALA A 187 -17.31 9.24 9.90
CA ALA A 187 -15.94 8.74 9.99
C ALA A 187 -15.32 9.18 11.32
N LYS A 188 -14.48 8.34 11.95
CA LYS A 188 -13.73 8.71 13.17
C LYS A 188 -12.48 7.87 13.39
N TRP A 189 -11.45 8.48 13.96
CA TRP A 189 -10.26 7.75 14.43
C TRP A 189 -10.59 6.94 15.71
N LYS A 190 -10.10 5.71 15.81
CA LYS A 190 -10.33 4.77 16.93
C LYS A 190 -9.16 4.65 17.89
N CYS A 191 -7.96 4.55 17.34
CA CYS A 191 -6.69 4.46 18.06
C CYS A 191 -5.60 5.14 17.25
N PHE A 192 -4.48 5.42 17.91
CA PHE A 192 -3.20 5.79 17.30
C PHE A 192 -2.12 5.07 18.08
N SER A 193 -1.19 4.37 17.42
CA SER A 193 -0.24 3.46 18.07
C SER A 193 1.02 3.20 17.24
N GLU A 194 2.01 2.62 17.90
CA GLU A 194 3.28 2.14 17.33
C GLU A 194 3.40 0.64 17.60
N ILE A 195 4.13 -0.10 16.77
CA ILE A 195 4.28 -1.56 16.95
C ILE A 195 5.25 -1.85 18.11
N GLU A 196 4.86 -2.73 19.05
CA GLU A 196 5.69 -3.13 20.20
C GLU A 196 6.95 -3.91 19.74
N LYS A 197 8.03 -3.19 19.43
CA LYS A 197 9.25 -3.74 18.81
C LYS A 197 9.90 -4.86 19.61
N ASN A 198 9.78 -4.85 20.93
CA ASN A 198 10.39 -5.82 21.84
C ASN A 198 9.90 -7.27 21.63
N ALA A 199 8.81 -7.46 20.89
CA ALA A 199 8.32 -8.79 20.48
C ALA A 199 8.99 -9.33 19.20
N LEU A 200 9.67 -8.48 18.44
CA LEU A 200 10.47 -8.85 17.27
C LEU A 200 11.84 -9.36 17.76
N THR A 201 12.39 -10.40 17.14
CA THR A 201 13.60 -11.09 17.61
C THR A 201 14.85 -10.21 17.46
N HIS A 202 14.91 -9.38 16.42
CA HIS A 202 16.12 -8.65 16.03
C HIS A 202 16.06 -7.13 16.28
N HIS A 203 15.24 -6.69 17.24
CA HIS A 203 15.14 -5.28 17.64
C HIS A 203 16.43 -4.74 18.27
N ASP A 204 16.59 -3.40 18.27
CA ASP A 204 17.77 -2.72 18.78
C ASP A 204 17.42 -1.84 19.99
N ASP A 205 17.63 -2.37 21.20
CA ASP A 205 17.43 -1.67 22.48
C ASP A 205 18.14 -0.31 22.60
N ARG A 206 19.12 -0.01 21.73
CA ARG A 206 19.86 1.25 21.74
C ARG A 206 19.09 2.40 21.08
N THR A 207 18.09 2.13 20.23
CA THR A 207 17.15 3.15 19.75
C THR A 207 15.80 3.07 20.47
N LYS A 208 15.06 4.18 20.46
CA LYS A 208 13.67 4.26 20.89
C LYS A 208 12.67 4.12 19.75
N ASP A 209 13.13 4.20 18.50
CA ASP A 209 12.24 4.18 17.34
C ASP A 209 11.49 2.83 17.24
N ALA A 210 10.17 2.87 17.09
CA ALA A 210 9.38 1.72 16.63
C ALA A 210 9.73 1.38 15.17
N PRO A 211 9.57 0.13 14.71
CA PRO A 211 9.96 -0.28 13.37
C PRO A 211 9.15 0.44 12.28
N LYS A 212 9.75 0.61 11.10
CA LYS A 212 9.03 1.14 9.93
C LYS A 212 7.91 0.17 9.54
N ILE A 213 6.73 0.72 9.25
CA ILE A 213 5.59 0.00 8.67
C ILE A 213 5.65 0.16 7.15
N ASP A 214 5.58 -0.94 6.39
CA ASP A 214 5.57 -0.89 4.91
C ASP A 214 4.16 -1.03 4.32
N SER A 215 3.29 -1.77 5.01
CA SER A 215 1.88 -1.92 4.66
C SER A 215 1.11 -2.51 5.83
N LEU A 216 -0.21 -2.31 5.82
CA LEU A 216 -1.16 -2.84 6.79
C LEU A 216 -2.32 -3.54 6.05
N LYS A 217 -2.89 -4.60 6.64
CA LYS A 217 -4.12 -5.23 6.16
C LYS A 217 -5.07 -5.51 7.31
N MET A 218 -6.31 -5.06 7.20
CA MET A 218 -7.43 -5.49 8.04
C MET A 218 -8.21 -6.59 7.33
N LEU A 219 -8.21 -7.80 7.90
CA LEU A 219 -8.80 -9.00 7.33
C LEU A 219 -9.50 -9.79 8.45
N ASN A 220 -10.83 -9.94 8.36
CA ASN A 220 -11.66 -10.60 9.38
C ASN A 220 -11.40 -10.06 10.81
N ASP A 221 -11.41 -8.73 10.97
CA ASP A 221 -11.08 -7.98 12.19
C ASP A 221 -9.66 -8.23 12.78
N VAL A 222 -8.78 -8.92 12.05
CA VAL A 222 -7.37 -9.08 12.38
C VAL A 222 -6.54 -8.04 11.62
N LEU A 223 -5.78 -7.23 12.36
CA LEU A 223 -4.80 -6.30 11.80
C LEU A 223 -3.46 -7.01 11.59
N TYR A 224 -3.06 -7.13 10.33
CA TYR A 224 -1.74 -7.58 9.90
C TYR A 224 -0.86 -6.37 9.59
N ALA A 225 0.42 -6.47 9.95
CA ALA A 225 1.44 -5.47 9.64
C ALA A 225 2.68 -6.14 9.05
N TYR A 226 3.26 -5.53 8.02
CA TYR A 226 4.62 -5.82 7.59
C TYR A 226 5.54 -4.67 7.97
N THR A 227 6.70 -5.00 8.53
CA THR A 227 7.66 -4.02 9.05
C THR A 227 9.08 -4.26 8.56
N SER A 228 9.80 -3.20 8.21
CA SER A 228 11.16 -3.24 7.66
C SER A 228 12.14 -2.48 8.54
N GLY A 229 12.62 -3.14 9.61
CA GLY A 229 13.66 -2.67 10.51
C GLY A 229 13.31 -1.40 11.29
N GLU A 230 14.28 -0.90 12.06
CA GLU A 230 14.10 0.30 12.90
C GLU A 230 15.18 1.36 12.70
N SER A 231 16.31 1.03 12.07
CA SER A 231 17.44 1.95 11.85
C SER A 231 17.11 3.12 10.90
N THR A 232 16.79 4.27 11.47
CA THR A 232 16.45 5.54 10.77
C THR A 232 17.38 5.90 9.60
N GLY A 233 18.69 5.69 9.75
CA GLY A 233 19.67 5.97 8.70
C GLY A 233 19.78 4.91 7.59
N SER A 234 19.31 3.68 7.83
CA SER A 234 19.64 2.50 6.99
C SER A 234 18.43 1.68 6.50
N VAL A 235 17.22 1.96 6.99
CA VAL A 235 15.96 1.43 6.45
C VAL A 235 15.80 1.82 4.98
N ASN A 236 15.27 0.90 4.17
CA ASN A 236 15.26 0.93 2.68
C ASN A 236 16.66 1.03 2.01
N LYS A 237 17.76 0.98 2.75
CA LYS A 237 19.14 1.21 2.27
C LYS A 237 20.04 0.02 2.60
N TRP A 238 21.32 0.13 2.25
CA TRP A 238 22.32 -0.82 2.72
C TRP A 238 22.42 -0.76 4.25
N GLY A 239 22.16 -1.88 4.92
CA GLY A 239 22.13 -1.97 6.38
C GLY A 239 20.73 -1.88 7.01
N MET A 240 19.66 -2.27 6.31
CA MET A 240 18.39 -2.60 6.97
C MET A 240 18.60 -3.70 8.02
N ASP A 241 17.88 -3.66 9.15
CA ASP A 241 18.16 -4.53 10.31
C ASP A 241 17.61 -5.95 10.14
N TYR A 242 16.30 -6.02 9.87
CA TYR A 242 15.46 -7.21 9.76
C TYR A 242 14.17 -6.81 9.03
N TYR A 243 13.31 -7.77 8.67
CA TYR A 243 11.91 -7.53 8.33
C TYR A 243 11.01 -8.59 8.96
N ALA A 244 9.73 -8.25 9.19
CA ALA A 244 8.78 -9.14 9.85
C ALA A 244 7.35 -9.00 9.30
N LEU A 245 6.59 -10.09 9.37
CA LEU A 245 5.15 -10.12 9.18
C LEU A 245 4.49 -10.57 10.49
N ALA A 246 3.61 -9.73 11.04
CA ALA A 246 2.93 -10.00 12.30
C ALA A 246 1.42 -9.69 12.24
N LYS A 247 0.66 -10.36 13.09
CA LYS A 247 -0.65 -9.88 13.57
C LYS A 247 -0.40 -8.98 14.77
N ILE A 248 -1.03 -7.81 14.79
CA ILE A 248 -0.95 -6.83 15.89
C ILE A 248 -2.35 -6.50 16.40
N SER A 249 -2.45 -5.95 17.61
CA SER A 249 -3.71 -5.36 18.10
C SER A 249 -3.81 -3.86 17.79
N PRO A 250 -4.97 -3.21 17.99
CA PRO A 250 -5.15 -1.77 17.79
C PRO A 250 -4.18 -0.91 18.60
N GLU A 251 -3.64 -1.44 19.70
CA GLU A 251 -2.62 -0.81 20.56
C GLU A 251 -1.18 -1.16 20.15
N GLY A 252 -0.98 -1.76 18.97
CA GLY A 252 0.33 -2.12 18.41
C GLY A 252 0.98 -3.39 18.94
N LYS A 253 0.32 -4.12 19.86
CA LYS A 253 0.89 -5.32 20.49
C LYS A 253 0.95 -6.49 19.52
N VAL A 254 2.15 -7.03 19.28
CA VAL A 254 2.33 -8.24 18.47
C VAL A 254 1.60 -9.42 19.14
N LYS A 255 0.66 -10.01 18.40
CA LYS A 255 -0.13 -11.19 18.83
C LYS A 255 0.44 -12.49 18.28
N GLU A 256 0.96 -12.46 17.06
CA GLU A 256 1.57 -13.61 16.38
C GLU A 256 2.57 -13.10 15.34
N LYS A 257 3.77 -13.69 15.29
CA LYS A 257 4.70 -13.50 14.17
C LYS A 257 4.50 -14.64 13.17
N LEU A 258 4.21 -14.31 11.91
CA LEU A 258 4.02 -15.29 10.84
C LEU A 258 5.37 -15.67 10.23
N PHE A 259 6.27 -14.69 10.07
CA PHE A 259 7.70 -14.88 9.88
C PHE A 259 8.46 -13.62 10.30
N GLU A 260 9.77 -13.78 10.51
CA GLU A 260 10.75 -12.72 10.70
C GLU A 260 12.03 -13.13 9.96
N SER A 261 12.80 -12.17 9.45
CA SER A 261 14.09 -12.44 8.81
C SER A 261 15.20 -12.61 9.85
N GLU A 262 16.28 -13.28 9.46
CA GLU A 262 17.57 -13.18 10.14
C GLU A 262 18.03 -11.71 10.26
N GLN A 263 18.99 -11.46 11.16
CA GLN A 263 19.57 -10.13 11.37
C GLN A 263 20.52 -9.72 10.22
N LEU A 264 19.94 -9.09 9.20
CA LEU A 264 20.55 -8.79 7.90
C LEU A 264 21.89 -8.05 7.99
N LYS A 265 22.04 -7.13 8.96
CA LYS A 265 23.30 -6.41 9.26
C LYS A 265 24.51 -7.33 9.49
N THR A 266 24.30 -8.56 9.95
CA THR A 266 25.38 -9.52 10.24
C THR A 266 25.90 -10.26 9.01
N GLY A 267 25.09 -10.39 7.95
CA GLY A 267 25.37 -11.26 6.81
C GLY A 267 26.36 -10.71 5.77
N GLY A 268 26.86 -9.47 5.94
CA GLY A 268 27.85 -8.81 5.07
C GLY A 268 27.36 -8.43 3.65
N LYS A 269 26.39 -9.16 3.09
CA LYS A 269 25.73 -8.86 1.81
C LYS A 269 24.78 -7.66 1.92
N LYS A 270 24.54 -6.98 0.80
CA LYS A 270 23.35 -6.11 0.66
C LYS A 270 22.10 -6.98 0.62
N SER A 271 21.16 -6.77 1.54
CA SER A 271 19.92 -7.54 1.64
C SER A 271 18.83 -6.69 2.30
N GLY A 272 17.57 -7.06 2.08
CA GLY A 272 16.39 -6.36 2.56
C GLY A 272 15.22 -6.54 1.58
N VAL A 273 14.02 -6.58 2.12
CA VAL A 273 12.78 -6.91 1.40
C VAL A 273 11.68 -5.99 1.92
N ASN A 274 10.98 -5.29 1.02
CA ASN A 274 9.78 -4.53 1.36
C ASN A 274 8.54 -5.41 1.19
N GLY A 275 7.55 -5.24 2.07
CA GLY A 275 6.31 -6.01 2.07
C GLY A 275 5.09 -5.16 1.71
N THR A 276 4.28 -5.64 0.77
CA THR A 276 3.09 -4.93 0.27
C THR A 276 1.89 -5.86 0.25
N PHE A 277 0.91 -5.63 1.15
CA PHE A 277 -0.29 -6.46 1.24
C PHE A 277 -1.17 -6.39 -0.01
N THR A 278 -1.89 -7.49 -0.25
CA THR A 278 -2.84 -7.63 -1.34
C THR A 278 -4.28 -7.73 -0.85
N HIS A 279 -5.24 -7.57 -1.75
CA HIS A 279 -6.67 -7.77 -1.47
C HIS A 279 -7.13 -9.20 -1.72
N SER A 280 -6.21 -10.09 -2.10
CA SER A 280 -6.32 -11.54 -1.89
C SER A 280 -5.58 -11.94 -0.60
N ASP A 281 -5.34 -13.24 -0.43
CA ASP A 281 -4.61 -13.85 0.70
C ASP A 281 -3.08 -13.58 0.70
N TYR A 282 -2.57 -12.75 -0.21
CA TYR A 282 -1.12 -12.63 -0.42
C TYR A 282 -0.50 -11.38 0.22
N LEU A 283 0.76 -11.50 0.59
CA LEU A 283 1.71 -10.43 0.80
C LEU A 283 2.76 -10.51 -0.31
N ILE A 284 3.06 -9.40 -0.98
CA ILE A 284 4.15 -9.34 -1.95
C ILE A 284 5.43 -8.97 -1.22
N LEU A 285 6.48 -9.72 -1.51
CA LEU A 285 7.81 -9.52 -0.94
C LEU A 285 8.77 -9.10 -2.05
N THR A 286 9.27 -7.87 -1.93
CA THR A 286 10.05 -7.17 -2.95
C THR A 286 11.49 -6.95 -2.48
N PRO A 287 12.49 -7.67 -3.01
CA PRO A 287 13.88 -7.40 -2.70
C PRO A 287 14.29 -5.97 -3.06
N LEU A 288 15.06 -5.34 -2.18
CA LEU A 288 15.63 -4.01 -2.37
C LEU A 288 16.86 -4.01 -3.31
N PHE A 289 17.48 -5.16 -3.55
CA PHE A 289 18.73 -5.27 -4.29
C PHE A 289 18.69 -6.45 -5.28
N ASN A 290 19.13 -6.22 -6.52
CA ASN A 290 19.14 -7.26 -7.57
C ASN A 290 20.15 -8.40 -7.34
N ASN A 291 21.03 -8.27 -6.34
CA ASN A 291 22.01 -9.28 -5.93
C ASN A 291 21.65 -9.98 -4.60
N ASP A 292 20.41 -9.89 -4.17
CA ASP A 292 19.86 -10.74 -3.11
C ASP A 292 19.73 -12.21 -3.59
N ASP A 293 19.36 -13.12 -2.68
CA ASP A 293 19.28 -14.54 -2.99
C ASP A 293 18.10 -14.90 -3.92
N TRP A 294 17.07 -14.03 -4.05
CA TRP A 294 15.99 -14.14 -5.05
C TRP A 294 16.30 -13.40 -6.37
N LYS A 295 17.45 -12.69 -6.45
CA LYS A 295 17.99 -12.01 -7.64
C LYS A 295 17.05 -10.92 -8.19
N GLY A 296 16.51 -10.07 -7.31
CA GLY A 296 15.60 -8.97 -7.62
C GLY A 296 14.16 -9.39 -7.96
N LYS A 297 13.87 -10.70 -8.00
CA LYS A 297 12.53 -11.24 -8.24
C LYS A 297 11.67 -11.15 -6.98
N GLN A 298 10.39 -10.84 -7.15
CA GLN A 298 9.44 -10.92 -6.05
C GLN A 298 8.98 -12.34 -5.79
N LYS A 299 8.62 -12.57 -4.53
CA LYS A 299 7.83 -13.72 -4.09
C LYS A 299 6.50 -13.24 -3.52
N LEU A 300 5.55 -14.16 -3.47
CA LEU A 300 4.34 -14.01 -2.67
C LEU A 300 4.48 -14.84 -1.40
N PHE A 301 3.88 -14.38 -0.32
CA PHE A 301 3.63 -15.17 0.88
C PHE A 301 2.11 -15.24 1.11
N SER A 302 1.56 -16.46 1.21
CA SER A 302 0.14 -16.68 1.50
C SER A 302 -0.11 -16.58 3.01
N LEU A 303 -1.03 -15.72 3.44
CA LEU A 303 -1.37 -15.53 4.86
C LEU A 303 -2.08 -16.76 5.43
N SER A 304 -2.95 -17.41 4.66
CA SER A 304 -3.68 -18.61 5.06
C SER A 304 -2.79 -19.85 5.13
N LYS A 305 -1.95 -20.10 4.12
CA LYS A 305 -1.10 -21.30 4.03
C LYS A 305 0.24 -21.16 4.75
N ARG A 306 0.73 -19.92 4.92
CA ARG A 306 2.08 -19.57 5.39
C ARG A 306 3.20 -20.04 4.46
N GLU A 307 2.91 -20.16 3.17
CA GLU A 307 3.80 -20.67 2.15
C GLU A 307 4.32 -19.55 1.23
N TYR A 308 5.56 -19.70 0.75
CA TYR A 308 6.13 -18.88 -0.30
C TYR A 308 5.79 -19.45 -1.68
N THR A 309 5.34 -18.56 -2.57
CA THR A 309 4.96 -18.87 -3.95
C THR A 309 5.74 -17.95 -4.90
N ASP A 310 6.32 -18.50 -5.96
CA ASP A 310 6.98 -17.72 -7.02
C ASP A 310 5.94 -17.13 -7.98
N VAL A 311 6.29 -16.06 -8.72
CA VAL A 311 5.39 -15.47 -9.73
C VAL A 311 5.99 -15.59 -11.13
N ILE A 312 5.22 -16.16 -12.06
CA ILE A 312 5.58 -16.27 -13.48
C ILE A 312 4.80 -15.20 -14.24
N MET A 313 5.52 -14.16 -14.66
CA MET A 313 4.96 -13.02 -15.39
C MET A 313 4.69 -13.37 -16.87
N PRO A 314 3.77 -12.67 -17.56
CA PRO A 314 3.42 -12.98 -18.95
C PRO A 314 4.60 -12.83 -19.93
N ARG A 315 4.48 -13.44 -21.12
CA ARG A 315 5.49 -13.27 -22.19
C ARG A 315 5.57 -11.81 -22.62
N GLY A 316 6.79 -11.29 -22.73
CA GLY A 316 7.06 -9.87 -23.03
C GLY A 316 6.91 -8.93 -21.82
N MET A 317 6.39 -9.44 -20.70
CA MET A 317 6.07 -8.69 -19.49
C MET A 317 6.99 -9.16 -18.33
N THR A 318 8.30 -9.34 -18.57
CA THR A 318 9.22 -9.99 -17.61
C THR A 318 10.08 -9.06 -16.75
N LYS A 319 10.28 -7.80 -17.14
CA LYS A 319 11.08 -6.79 -16.40
C LYS A 319 10.41 -6.23 -15.11
N HIS A 320 9.48 -6.96 -14.52
CA HIS A 320 8.14 -6.47 -14.25
C HIS A 320 7.61 -7.13 -12.91
N SER A 321 7.08 -6.35 -11.95
CA SER A 321 6.73 -6.62 -10.49
C SER A 321 5.38 -7.21 -10.01
N LEU A 322 5.37 -7.94 -8.89
CA LEU A 322 4.32 -7.80 -7.83
C LEU A 322 3.91 -6.34 -7.38
N HIS A 323 2.65 -5.85 -7.35
CA HIS A 323 2.27 -4.74 -6.40
C HIS A 323 0.87 -4.87 -5.70
N ASN A 324 0.05 -5.87 -6.05
CA ASN A 324 -1.14 -6.25 -5.28
C ASN A 324 -1.47 -7.74 -5.56
N ILE A 325 -2.72 -8.19 -5.36
CA ILE A 325 -3.50 -9.28 -6.03
C ILE A 325 -4.94 -9.03 -5.56
N CYS A 326 -5.96 -9.27 -6.40
CA CYS A 326 -7.33 -9.42 -5.87
C CYS A 326 -8.15 -10.39 -6.74
N GLY A 327 -8.86 -11.32 -6.11
CA GLY A 327 -9.48 -12.45 -6.80
C GLY A 327 -8.48 -13.23 -7.65
N GLU A 328 -8.90 -13.63 -8.85
CA GLU A 328 -8.07 -14.21 -9.91
C GLU A 328 -7.31 -13.17 -10.74
N LEU A 329 -7.60 -11.87 -10.55
CA LEU A 329 -7.23 -10.86 -11.53
C LEU A 329 -5.87 -10.24 -11.24
N CYS A 330 -5.30 -9.66 -12.29
CA CYS A 330 -4.01 -9.01 -12.34
C CYS A 330 -4.12 -7.69 -13.15
N LEU A 331 -3.24 -6.71 -12.96
CA LEU A 331 -3.03 -5.51 -13.78
C LEU A 331 -1.69 -4.86 -13.45
N THR A 332 -0.91 -4.48 -14.44
CA THR A 332 0.53 -4.39 -14.28
C THR A 332 1.07 -2.95 -14.34
N ALA A 333 2.35 -2.61 -14.08
CA ALA A 333 2.80 -1.19 -13.94
C ALA A 333 4.32 -0.95 -14.14
N LEU A 334 4.74 -0.87 -15.39
CA LEU A 334 6.13 -0.70 -15.81
C LEU A 334 6.53 0.77 -15.80
N TYR A 335 7.66 1.15 -15.19
CA TYR A 335 8.19 2.52 -15.25
C TYR A 335 9.51 2.56 -16.06
N ASP A 336 9.50 3.21 -17.23
CA ASP A 336 10.67 3.36 -18.11
C ASP A 336 10.77 4.83 -18.54
N ARG A 337 11.81 5.55 -18.05
CA ARG A 337 12.15 6.94 -18.45
C ARG A 337 10.99 7.95 -18.35
N GLY A 338 10.29 7.96 -17.20
CA GLY A 338 9.16 8.87 -16.97
C GLY A 338 7.81 8.36 -17.48
N LEU A 339 7.81 7.42 -18.43
CA LEU A 339 6.58 6.78 -18.90
C LEU A 339 6.20 5.60 -18.01
N ILE A 340 4.91 5.50 -17.69
CA ILE A 340 4.32 4.31 -17.10
C ILE A 340 3.55 3.49 -18.14
N GLU A 341 3.71 2.18 -18.09
CA GLU A 341 3.00 1.20 -18.92
C GLU A 341 2.25 0.23 -18.00
N ILE A 342 0.94 0.45 -17.87
CA ILE A 342 0.07 -0.31 -16.98
C ILE A 342 -0.57 -1.48 -17.76
N GLY A 343 -1.00 -2.60 -17.17
CA GLY A 343 -1.62 -3.64 -18.01
C GLY A 343 -2.40 -4.76 -17.33
N LEU A 344 -3.73 -4.73 -17.44
CA LEU A 344 -4.64 -5.79 -16.97
C LEU A 344 -4.20 -7.19 -17.40
N CYS A 345 -4.29 -8.14 -16.48
CA CYS A 345 -3.78 -9.50 -16.52
C CYS A 345 -4.75 -10.44 -15.74
N LYS A 346 -4.48 -11.74 -15.72
CA LYS A 346 -5.14 -12.70 -14.81
C LYS A 346 -4.21 -13.83 -14.42
N ILE A 347 -4.56 -14.53 -13.34
CA ILE A 347 -3.98 -15.78 -12.92
C ILE A 347 -4.49 -16.90 -13.84
N GLU A 348 -3.58 -17.70 -14.41
CA GLU A 348 -3.93 -18.89 -15.20
C GLU A 348 -3.99 -20.16 -14.36
N GLY A 349 -3.28 -20.19 -13.22
CA GLY A 349 -3.20 -21.35 -12.35
C GLY A 349 -1.95 -21.33 -11.47
N ILE A 350 -1.65 -22.48 -10.88
CA ILE A 350 -0.47 -22.76 -10.08
C ILE A 350 0.29 -23.91 -10.74
N GLU A 351 1.57 -23.69 -11.05
CA GLU A 351 2.55 -24.68 -11.55
C GLU A 351 3.47 -25.20 -10.43
#